data_AF-A0A258CNH4-F1
#
_entry.id   AF-A0A258CNH4-F1
#
_cell.length_a   1.000
_cell.length_b   1.000
_cell.length_c   1.000
_cell.angle_alpha   90.00
_cell.angle_beta   90.00
_cell.angle_gamma   90.00
#
_symmetry.space_group_name_H-M   'P 1'
#
loop_
_entity.id
_entity.type
_entity.pdbx_description
1 polymer ?
#
loop_
_entity_poly.entity_id
_entity_poly.type
_entity_poly.pdbx_seq_one_letter_code
_entity_poly.pdbx_strand_id
1 'polypeptide(L)'
;MGTITGGEAREILKDNPVILLPMGSHEDQGPHAPMGDYLLAEKIAELAAIRASKAGTRTLVAPVLPFGGADWFGSMTGGIAISQTTLTTVIAEMVDSLHRNGLTRIIVINGHGGNVG
;
A
#
# COMPACT_ATOMS: atom_id res chain seq x y z
N MET A 1 -4.43 5.63 -8.03
CA MET A 1 -5.39 4.82 -8.81
C MET A 1 -6.81 5.01 -8.32
N GLY A 2 -7.07 5.18 -7.01
CA GLY A 2 -8.44 5.42 -6.51
C GLY A 2 -9.14 6.69 -7.03
N THR A 3 -8.41 7.60 -7.66
CA THR A 3 -8.93 8.90 -8.16
C THR A 3 -9.08 8.96 -9.68
N ILE A 4 -8.76 7.89 -10.43
CA ILE A 4 -8.92 7.85 -11.89
C ILE A 4 -10.12 7.00 -12.27
N THR A 5 -10.79 7.38 -13.35
CA THR A 5 -11.89 6.61 -13.96
C THR A 5 -11.36 5.37 -14.68
N GLY A 6 -12.25 4.41 -14.96
CA GLY A 6 -11.89 3.23 -15.77
C GLY A 6 -11.47 3.56 -17.21
N GLY A 7 -11.93 4.70 -17.76
CA GLY A 7 -11.50 5.20 -19.07
C GLY A 7 -10.05 5.68 -19.03
N GLU A 8 -9.72 6.53 -18.06
CA GLU A 8 -8.35 7.00 -17.83
C GLU A 8 -7.41 5.82 -17.51
N ALA A 9 -7.86 4.85 -16.71
CA ALA A 9 -7.09 3.67 -16.38
C ALA A 9 -6.68 2.87 -17.64
N ARG A 10 -7.60 2.63 -18.59
CA ARG A 10 -7.27 1.92 -19.84
C ARG A 10 -6.20 2.62 -20.66
N GLU A 11 -6.21 3.94 -20.70
CA GLU A 11 -5.20 4.72 -21.42
C GLU A 11 -3.87 4.81 -20.69
N ILE A 12 -3.89 4.95 -19.37
CA ILE A 12 -2.69 5.14 -18.54
C ILE A 12 -1.94 3.83 -18.32
N LEU A 13 -2.67 2.74 -18.05
CA LEU A 13 -2.10 1.47 -17.60
C LEU A 13 -1.45 0.67 -18.73
N LYS A 14 -1.80 0.95 -20.00
CA LYS A 14 -1.18 0.31 -21.18
C LYS A 14 0.33 0.54 -21.26
N ASP A 15 0.82 1.63 -20.67
CA ASP A 15 2.24 2.00 -20.65
C ASP A 15 3.03 1.29 -19.52
N ASN A 16 2.39 0.40 -18.75
CA ASN A 16 2.97 -0.29 -17.59
C ASN A 16 3.71 0.68 -16.64
N PRO A 17 2.99 1.65 -16.03
CA PRO A 17 3.59 2.61 -15.11
C PRO A 17 4.10 1.92 -13.84
N VAL A 18 4.94 2.63 -13.08
CA VAL A 18 5.30 2.16 -11.72
C VAL A 18 4.07 2.28 -10.82
N ILE A 19 3.79 1.24 -10.04
CA ILE A 19 2.72 1.23 -9.04
C ILE A 19 3.35 1.16 -7.66
N LEU A 20 3.08 2.16 -6.84
CA LEU A 20 3.39 2.17 -5.42
C LEU A 20 2.22 1.53 -4.67
N LEU A 21 2.49 0.48 -3.91
CA LEU A 21 1.53 -0.20 -3.04
C LEU A 21 1.85 0.19 -1.59
N PRO A 22 1.17 1.21 -1.03
CA PRO A 22 1.35 1.56 0.37
C PRO A 22 0.66 0.55 1.29
N MET A 23 1.32 0.21 2.39
CA MET A 23 0.78 -0.65 3.43
C MET A 23 1.35 -0.27 4.79
N GLY A 24 0.62 -0.61 5.85
CA GLY A 24 1.02 -0.36 7.23
C GLY A 24 0.26 -1.25 8.19
N SER A 25 -0.28 -0.66 9.25
CA SER A 25 -0.92 -1.28 10.39
C SER A 25 -1.87 -0.28 11.07
N HIS A 26 -2.89 -0.83 11.72
CA HIS A 26 -3.74 -0.10 12.67
C HIS A 26 -3.39 -0.57 14.08
N GLU A 27 -2.53 0.18 14.75
CA GLU A 27 -1.82 -0.23 15.95
C GLU A 27 -1.61 0.90 16.94
N ASP A 28 -1.29 0.55 18.18
CA ASP A 28 -0.97 1.56 19.19
C ASP A 28 0.34 2.27 18.87
N GLN A 29 0.31 3.60 18.89
CA GLN A 29 1.46 4.50 18.72
C GLN A 29 1.69 5.33 20.01
N GLY A 30 1.17 4.84 21.13
CA GLY A 30 1.19 5.51 22.42
C GLY A 30 0.18 6.66 22.54
N PRO A 31 0.18 7.39 23.67
CA PRO A 31 -0.89 8.33 24.01
C PRO A 31 -0.89 9.65 23.22
N HIS A 32 0.04 9.82 22.29
CA HIS A 32 0.35 11.11 21.67
C HIS A 32 0.25 11.09 20.14
N ALA A 33 0.05 9.93 19.52
CA ALA A 33 0.02 9.77 18.07
C ALA A 33 -1.23 8.96 17.63
N PRO A 34 -1.75 9.20 16.42
CA PRO A 34 -2.81 8.38 15.85
C PRO A 34 -2.37 6.93 15.61
N MET A 35 -3.30 6.00 15.71
CA MET A 35 -3.06 4.56 15.60
C MET A 35 -2.84 4.03 14.16
N GLY A 36 -2.70 4.90 13.16
CA GLY A 36 -2.64 4.50 11.76
C GLY A 36 -1.31 4.87 11.12
N ASP A 37 -0.30 4.00 11.19
CA ASP A 37 0.97 4.23 10.49
C ASP A 37 0.79 4.20 8.95
N TYR A 38 -0.26 3.50 8.47
CA TYR A 38 -0.60 3.37 7.06
C TYR A 38 -0.92 4.74 6.43
N LEU A 39 -1.37 5.71 7.24
CA LEU A 39 -1.60 7.09 6.80
C LEU A 39 -0.31 7.74 6.32
N LEU A 40 0.80 7.49 7.03
CA LEU A 40 2.10 8.02 6.65
C LEU A 40 2.64 7.29 5.42
N ALA A 41 2.51 5.96 5.35
CA ALA A 41 2.92 5.16 4.19
C ALA A 41 2.17 5.60 2.91
N GLU A 42 0.84 5.79 3.00
CA GLU A 42 0.02 6.32 1.91
C GLU A 42 0.49 7.72 1.51
N LYS A 43 0.73 8.62 2.48
CA LYS A 43 1.15 9.97 2.16
C LYS A 43 2.52 10.03 1.49
N ILE A 44 3.46 9.21 1.93
CA ILE A 44 4.78 9.08 1.30
C ILE A 44 4.62 8.55 -0.12
N ALA A 45 3.77 7.55 -0.35
CA ALA A 45 3.50 7.01 -1.68
C ALA A 45 2.93 8.08 -2.63
N GLU A 46 1.93 8.85 -2.21
CA GLU A 46 1.38 9.96 -2.99
C GLU A 46 2.45 10.98 -3.40
N LEU A 47 3.23 11.43 -2.41
CA LEU A 47 4.27 12.43 -2.60
C LEU A 47 5.42 11.91 -3.49
N ALA A 48 5.77 10.63 -3.38
CA ALA A 48 6.75 9.97 -4.23
C ALA A 48 6.24 9.84 -5.67
N ALA A 49 4.99 9.39 -5.86
CA ALA A 49 4.38 9.24 -7.18
C ALA A 49 4.30 10.57 -7.94
N ILE A 50 3.94 11.66 -7.25
CA ILE A 50 3.93 13.01 -7.83
C ILE A 50 5.32 13.42 -8.30
N ARG A 51 6.35 13.24 -7.45
CA ARG A 51 7.74 13.61 -7.78
C ARG A 51 8.29 12.77 -8.92
N ALA A 52 8.10 11.45 -8.88
CA ALA A 52 8.55 10.54 -9.92
C ALA A 52 7.89 10.84 -11.27
N SER A 53 6.58 11.11 -11.27
CA SER A 53 5.85 11.47 -12.49
C SER A 53 6.33 12.81 -13.08
N LYS A 54 6.62 13.81 -12.23
CA LYS A 54 7.25 15.07 -12.67
C LYS A 54 8.65 14.87 -13.24
N ALA A 55 9.39 13.87 -12.76
CA ALA A 55 10.70 13.48 -13.27
C ALA A 55 10.64 12.57 -14.52
N GLY A 56 9.46 12.34 -15.10
CA GLY A 56 9.29 11.56 -16.33
C GLY A 56 9.01 10.07 -16.12
N THR A 57 8.97 9.59 -14.87
CA THR A 57 8.57 8.21 -14.56
C THR A 57 7.11 8.19 -14.12
N ARG A 58 6.20 7.89 -15.04
CA ARG A 58 4.77 7.79 -14.71
C ARG A 58 4.56 6.77 -13.58
N THR A 59 4.07 7.26 -12.45
CA THR A 59 3.94 6.49 -11.21
C THR A 59 2.56 6.71 -10.62
N LEU A 60 1.88 5.63 -10.24
CA LEU A 60 0.56 5.62 -9.64
C LEU A 60 0.60 5.00 -8.25
N VAL A 61 -0.39 5.31 -7.42
CA VAL A 61 -0.54 4.74 -6.08
C VAL A 61 -1.74 3.79 -6.06
N ALA A 62 -1.54 2.54 -5.64
CA ALA A 62 -2.63 1.60 -5.36
C ALA A 62 -3.38 2.00 -4.08
N PRO A 63 -4.62 1.52 -3.87
CA PRO A 63 -5.27 1.68 -2.57
C PRO A 63 -4.38 1.15 -1.43
N VAL A 64 -4.32 1.88 -0.32
CA VAL A 64 -3.53 1.49 0.85
C VAL A 64 -4.10 0.22 1.49
N LEU A 65 -3.22 -0.66 1.97
CA LEU A 65 -3.58 -1.76 2.86
C LEU A 65 -3.43 -1.29 4.32
N PRO A 66 -4.53 -1.03 5.04
CA PRO A 66 -4.46 -0.35 6.34
C PRO A 66 -4.21 -1.29 7.53
N PHE A 67 -4.07 -2.59 7.28
CA PHE A 67 -3.91 -3.61 8.31
C PHE A 67 -2.58 -4.35 8.15
N GLY A 68 -1.92 -4.55 9.28
CA GLY A 68 -0.64 -5.24 9.36
C GLY A 68 -0.76 -6.68 9.82
N GLY A 69 0.37 -7.36 9.78
CA GLY A 69 0.53 -8.73 10.25
C GLY A 69 0.46 -8.80 11.79
N ALA A 70 -0.12 -9.88 12.30
CA ALA A 70 -0.29 -10.10 13.72
C ALA A 70 1.06 -10.14 14.42
N ASP A 71 1.24 -9.18 15.31
CA ASP A 71 2.38 -9.01 16.20
C ASP A 71 1.90 -8.58 17.61
N TRP A 72 2.77 -7.93 18.38
CA TRP A 72 2.47 -7.45 19.73
C TRP A 72 1.29 -6.46 19.81
N PHE A 73 0.95 -5.77 18.72
CA PHE A 73 -0.07 -4.73 18.73
C PHE A 73 -1.48 -5.26 18.51
N GLY A 74 -1.63 -6.49 18.04
CA GLY A 74 -2.95 -7.11 17.84
C GLY A 74 -3.78 -7.25 19.12
N SER A 75 -3.15 -7.20 20.29
CA SER A 75 -3.83 -7.24 21.60
C SER A 75 -4.18 -5.86 22.17
N MET A 76 -3.82 -4.77 21.50
CA MET A 76 -4.06 -3.41 21.99
C MET A 76 -5.50 -2.97 21.73
N THR A 77 -6.05 -2.12 22.61
CA THR A 77 -7.42 -1.61 22.47
C THR A 77 -7.60 -0.86 21.15
N GLY A 78 -8.47 -1.37 20.28
CA GLY A 78 -8.73 -0.78 18.97
C GLY A 78 -7.77 -1.25 17.86
N GLY A 79 -6.69 -1.96 18.20
CA GLY A 79 -5.75 -2.52 17.22
C GLY A 79 -6.43 -3.53 16.31
N ILE A 80 -6.08 -3.51 15.01
CA ILE A 80 -6.58 -4.46 14.02
C ILE A 80 -5.38 -5.09 13.32
N ALA A 81 -5.14 -6.36 13.61
CA ALA A 81 -4.08 -7.15 12.99
C ALA A 81 -4.64 -8.43 12.37
N ILE A 82 -4.11 -8.81 11.21
CA ILE A 82 -4.46 -10.05 10.50
C ILE A 82 -3.33 -11.05 10.60
N SER A 83 -3.60 -12.35 10.48
CA SER A 83 -2.50 -13.34 10.54
C SER A 83 -1.45 -13.06 9.45
N GLN A 84 -0.18 -13.36 9.73
CA GLN A 84 0.90 -13.18 8.75
C GLN A 84 0.59 -13.93 7.44
N THR A 85 0.07 -15.16 7.54
CA THR A 85 -0.38 -15.93 6.38
C THR A 85 -1.46 -15.19 5.58
N THR A 86 -2.45 -14.59 6.25
CA THR A 86 -3.49 -13.81 5.58
C THR A 86 -2.91 -12.56 4.91
N LEU A 87 -2.01 -11.85 5.58
CA LEU A 87 -1.32 -10.70 5.01
C LEU A 87 -0.56 -11.08 3.73
N THR A 88 0.23 -12.15 3.78
CA THR A 88 0.95 -12.66 2.61
C THR A 88 0.00 -13.02 1.48
N THR A 89 -1.09 -13.72 1.75
CA THR A 89 -2.09 -14.07 0.73
C THR A 89 -2.73 -12.83 0.11
N VAL A 90 -3.11 -11.84 0.91
CA VAL A 90 -3.70 -10.59 0.41
C VAL A 90 -2.72 -9.86 -0.51
N ILE A 91 -1.46 -9.71 -0.09
CA ILE A 91 -0.43 -9.04 -0.91
C ILE A 91 -0.19 -9.81 -2.20
N ALA A 92 -0.09 -11.14 -2.13
CA ALA A 92 0.10 -12.00 -3.31
C ALA A 92 -1.06 -11.84 -4.30
N GLU A 93 -2.31 -11.91 -3.83
CA GLU A 93 -3.49 -11.77 -4.69
C GLU A 93 -3.62 -10.36 -5.29
N MET A 94 -3.24 -9.31 -4.54
CA MET A 94 -3.16 -7.95 -5.06
C MET A 94 -2.14 -7.84 -6.20
N VAL A 95 -0.93 -8.35 -5.99
CA VAL A 95 0.16 -8.36 -6.98
C VAL A 95 -0.23 -9.19 -8.20
N ASP A 96 -0.80 -10.37 -8.01
CA ASP A 96 -1.27 -11.23 -9.10
C ASP A 96 -2.39 -10.57 -9.90
N SER A 97 -3.29 -9.84 -9.24
CA SER A 97 -4.34 -9.08 -9.93
C SER A 97 -3.78 -7.99 -10.84
N LEU A 98 -2.75 -7.28 -10.39
CA LEU A 98 -2.03 -6.30 -11.19
C LEU A 98 -1.28 -6.99 -12.35
N HIS A 99 -0.58 -8.09 -12.07
CA HIS A 99 0.15 -8.87 -13.09
C HIS A 99 -0.76 -9.41 -14.19
N ARG A 100 -1.96 -9.91 -13.86
CA ARG A 100 -2.94 -10.37 -14.85
C ARG A 100 -3.35 -9.28 -15.84
N ASN A 101 -3.17 -8.01 -15.49
CA ASN A 101 -3.43 -6.85 -16.35
C ASN A 101 -2.15 -6.24 -16.95
N GLY A 102 -1.02 -6.96 -16.92
CA GLY A 102 0.26 -6.51 -17.49
C GLY A 102 1.04 -5.50 -16.63
N LEU A 103 0.58 -5.22 -15.42
CA LEU A 103 1.18 -4.24 -14.51
C LEU A 103 2.22 -4.93 -13.63
N THR A 104 3.49 -4.80 -14.00
CA THR A 104 4.61 -5.61 -13.47
C THR A 104 5.63 -4.81 -12.68
N ARG A 105 5.50 -3.48 -12.64
CA ARG A 105 6.44 -2.57 -11.98
C ARG A 105 5.87 -2.13 -10.64
N ILE A 106 6.00 -2.97 -9.62
CA ILE A 106 5.38 -2.74 -8.31
C ILE A 106 6.47 -2.47 -7.26
N ILE A 107 6.26 -1.43 -6.44
CA ILE A 107 7.08 -1.11 -5.27
C ILE A 107 6.17 -1.10 -4.06
N VAL A 108 6.48 -1.94 -3.07
CA VAL A 108 5.78 -1.94 -1.78
C VAL A 108 6.38 -0.86 -0.87
N ILE A 109 5.53 -0.01 -0.32
CA ILE A 109 5.91 1.02 0.66
C ILE A 109 5.32 0.58 2.01
N ASN A 110 6.16 -0.01 2.85
CA ASN A 110 5.75 -0.54 4.14
C ASN A 110 6.00 0.47 5.26
N GLY A 111 4.95 0.80 6.02
CA GLY A 111 4.98 1.69 7.18
C GLY A 111 5.22 0.98 8.51
N HIS A 112 5.07 -0.36 8.57
CA HIS A 112 5.09 -1.12 9.82
C HIS A 112 6.16 -2.21 9.84
N GLY A 113 7.00 -2.22 10.88
CA GLY A 113 8.06 -3.24 11.03
C GLY A 113 7.52 -4.67 11.11
N GLY A 114 6.38 -4.89 11.77
CA GLY A 114 5.78 -6.21 11.99
C GLY A 114 5.26 -6.91 10.73
N ASN A 115 5.23 -6.19 9.59
CA ASN A 115 4.89 -6.77 8.29
C ASN A 115 6.04 -7.52 7.62
N VAL A 116 7.27 -7.43 8.14
CA VAL A 116 8.44 -8.12 7.59
C VAL A 116 8.72 -9.38 8.40
N GLY A 117 8.54 -10.55 7.78
CA GLY A 117 8.75 -11.86 8.38
C GLY A 117 8.75 -13.00 7.37
#